data_AF-A0A3D2ILQ3-F1
#
_entry.id   AF-A0A3D2ILQ3-F1
#
_cell.length_a   1.000
_cell.length_b   1.000
_cell.length_c   1.000
_cell.angle_alpha   90.00
_cell.angle_beta   90.00
_cell.angle_gamma   90.00
#
_symmetry.space_group_name_H-M   'P 1'
#
loop_
_entity.id
_entity.type
_entity.pdbx_description
1 polymer ?
#
loop_
_entity_poly.entity_id
_entity_poly.type
_entity_poly.pdbx_seq_one_letter_code
_entity_poly.pdbx_strand_id
1 'polypeptide(L)'
;KDENELWDRFKAATDAFNEKKSENIDVLREQEEKNYAKKLELIEQAQATQDTEDFDKGHQAMQKLMDEWKKIGPVQRKKSTKIWKKFKAAMDVFYERRRDHFKDRRGEEKENLEKKKNILDKLKELKTHEDPVKAVEEAKKLQEEFKNAGYVPIKSKNKIWKQYREACDVIYERFRASGSDLGMERELASEGVEPADRKKVIKLRKEKSDIKKDVSKLESESIQYEEAKTYFKPTNKGNKLRDELQEKIDKVGEKLETKKKRMSEINRALKELMSSDEEE
;
A
#
# COMPACT_ATOMS: atom_id res chain seq x y z
N LYS A 1 -52.39 36.44 -73.22
CA LYS A 1 -52.26 34.99 -72.98
C LYS A 1 -50.95 34.70 -72.25
N ASP A 2 -49.82 35.19 -72.75
CA ASP A 2 -48.50 35.02 -72.12
C ASP A 2 -48.40 35.58 -70.69
N GLU A 3 -49.05 36.70 -70.38
CA GLU A 3 -49.04 37.31 -69.04
C GLU A 3 -49.76 36.45 -67.99
N ASN A 4 -50.85 35.78 -68.36
CA ASN A 4 -51.57 34.86 -67.48
C ASN A 4 -50.73 33.60 -67.24
N GLU A 5 -50.04 33.09 -68.26
CA GLU A 5 -49.21 31.88 -68.13
C GLU A 5 -47.97 32.11 -67.24
N LEU A 6 -47.34 33.28 -67.31
CA LEU A 6 -46.22 33.64 -66.43
C LEU A 6 -46.67 33.74 -64.96
N TRP A 7 -47.83 34.32 -64.72
CA TRP A 7 -48.41 34.43 -63.38
C TRP A 7 -48.81 33.06 -62.80
N ASP A 8 -49.40 32.18 -63.62
CA ASP A 8 -49.73 30.80 -63.23
C ASP A 8 -48.47 30.00 -62.86
N ARG A 9 -47.37 30.14 -63.63
CA ARG A 9 -46.07 29.52 -63.29
C ARG A 9 -45.48 30.06 -62.00
N PHE A 10 -45.55 31.37 -61.76
CA PHE A 10 -45.07 31.99 -60.52
C PHE A 10 -45.87 31.52 -59.29
N LYS A 11 -47.19 31.44 -59.41
CA LYS A 11 -48.05 30.88 -58.36
C LYS A 11 -47.71 29.43 -58.06
N ALA A 12 -47.65 28.58 -59.09
CA ALA A 12 -47.29 27.17 -58.92
C ALA A 12 -45.92 26.99 -58.23
N ALA A 13 -44.93 27.81 -58.59
CA ALA A 13 -43.61 27.79 -57.95
C ALA A 13 -43.66 28.28 -56.48
N THR A 14 -44.47 29.30 -56.19
CA THR A 14 -44.65 29.84 -54.83
C THR A 14 -45.39 28.85 -53.93
N ASP A 15 -46.42 28.19 -54.46
CA ASP A 15 -47.19 27.18 -53.74
C ASP A 15 -46.31 25.95 -53.45
N ALA A 16 -45.57 25.45 -54.44
CA ALA A 16 -44.60 24.35 -54.24
C ALA A 16 -43.48 24.71 -53.24
N PHE A 17 -43.03 25.98 -53.22
CA PHE A 17 -42.07 26.45 -52.21
C PHE A 17 -42.69 26.49 -50.81
N ASN A 18 -43.92 27.03 -50.69
CA ASN A 18 -44.62 27.12 -49.41
C ASN A 18 -44.95 25.73 -48.85
N GLU A 19 -45.33 24.77 -49.71
CA GLU A 19 -45.56 23.37 -49.35
C GLU A 19 -44.28 22.75 -48.77
N LYS A 20 -43.16 22.80 -49.49
CA LYS A 20 -41.85 22.32 -48.99
C LYS A 20 -41.40 23.02 -47.72
N LYS A 21 -41.71 24.32 -47.59
CA LYS A 21 -41.40 25.10 -46.39
C LYS A 21 -42.24 24.63 -45.21
N SER A 22 -43.55 24.38 -45.39
CA SER A 22 -44.39 23.83 -44.33
C SER A 22 -43.95 22.43 -43.92
N GLU A 23 -43.67 21.55 -44.87
CA GLU A 23 -43.16 20.20 -44.60
C GLU A 23 -41.86 20.24 -43.79
N ASN A 24 -40.90 21.10 -44.18
CA ASN A 24 -39.64 21.25 -43.45
C ASN A 24 -39.87 21.80 -42.03
N ILE A 25 -40.78 22.76 -41.86
CA ILE A 25 -41.14 23.28 -40.54
C ILE A 25 -41.76 22.18 -39.66
N ASP A 26 -42.62 21.34 -40.22
CA ASP A 26 -43.27 20.26 -39.48
C ASP A 26 -42.25 19.17 -39.10
N VAL A 27 -41.33 18.80 -40.00
CA VAL A 27 -40.22 17.90 -39.69
C VAL A 27 -39.31 18.48 -38.59
N LEU A 28 -38.98 19.77 -38.66
CA LEU A 28 -38.19 20.45 -37.63
C LEU A 28 -38.91 20.46 -36.27
N ARG A 29 -40.21 20.74 -36.25
CA ARG A 29 -41.01 20.69 -35.01
C ARG A 29 -41.02 19.28 -34.41
N GLU A 30 -41.22 18.26 -35.23
CA GLU A 30 -41.21 16.86 -34.78
C GLU A 30 -39.84 16.48 -34.20
N GLN A 31 -38.74 16.91 -34.83
CA GLN A 31 -37.38 16.73 -34.31
C GLN A 31 -37.15 17.47 -32.99
N GLU A 32 -37.60 18.73 -32.88
CA GLU A 32 -37.50 19.51 -31.65
C GLU A 32 -38.31 18.88 -30.50
N GLU A 33 -39.46 18.29 -30.79
CA GLU A 33 -40.29 17.57 -29.80
C GLU A 33 -39.63 16.26 -29.35
N LYS A 34 -39.08 15.47 -30.28
CA LYS A 34 -38.27 14.28 -29.94
C LYS A 34 -37.05 14.65 -29.09
N ASN A 35 -36.34 15.73 -29.43
CA ASN A 35 -35.21 16.24 -28.65
C ASN A 35 -35.66 16.73 -27.27
N TYR A 36 -36.83 17.35 -27.18
CA TYR A 36 -37.39 17.81 -25.92
C TYR A 36 -37.72 16.64 -24.98
N ALA A 37 -38.37 15.59 -25.49
CA ALA A 37 -38.66 14.37 -24.71
C ALA A 37 -37.38 13.73 -24.17
N LYS A 38 -36.36 13.53 -25.02
CA LYS A 38 -35.06 13.00 -24.59
C LYS A 38 -34.40 13.86 -23.51
N LYS A 39 -34.44 15.19 -23.65
CA LYS A 39 -33.88 16.08 -22.61
C LYS A 39 -34.66 16.02 -21.29
N LEU A 40 -35.97 15.73 -21.32
CA LEU A 40 -36.74 15.51 -20.10
C LEU A 40 -36.34 14.19 -19.42
N GLU A 41 -36.14 13.12 -20.17
CA GLU A 41 -35.64 11.84 -19.64
C GLU A 41 -34.26 12.02 -18.97
N LEU A 42 -33.35 12.78 -19.59
CA LEU A 42 -32.05 13.09 -18.97
C LEU A 42 -32.19 13.88 -17.66
N ILE A 43 -33.19 14.76 -17.55
CA ILE A 43 -33.45 15.50 -16.31
C ILE A 43 -33.95 14.55 -15.23
N GLU A 44 -34.85 13.64 -15.56
CA GLU A 44 -35.36 12.65 -14.61
C GLU A 44 -34.24 11.73 -14.12
N GLN A 45 -33.37 11.27 -15.01
CA GLN A 45 -32.18 10.49 -14.64
C GLN A 45 -31.19 11.29 -13.78
N ALA A 46 -30.99 12.58 -14.08
CA ALA A 46 -30.16 13.46 -13.26
C ALA A 46 -30.76 13.63 -11.86
N GLN A 47 -32.08 13.83 -11.77
CA GLN A 47 -32.80 13.94 -10.49
C GLN A 47 -32.72 12.64 -9.68
N ALA A 48 -32.87 11.48 -10.31
CA ALA A 48 -32.68 10.20 -9.61
C ALA A 48 -31.24 9.99 -9.13
N THR A 49 -30.26 10.49 -9.90
CA THR A 49 -28.83 10.38 -9.56
C THR A 49 -28.39 11.38 -8.50
N GLN A 50 -29.11 12.50 -8.34
CA GLN A 50 -28.68 13.59 -7.44
C GLN A 50 -28.60 13.14 -5.98
N ASP A 51 -29.38 12.12 -5.61
CA ASP A 51 -29.53 11.65 -4.25
C ASP A 51 -28.62 10.47 -3.87
N THR A 52 -27.83 9.96 -4.81
CA THR A 52 -26.94 8.83 -4.59
C THR A 52 -25.83 9.14 -3.57
N GLU A 53 -25.50 8.16 -2.72
CA GLU A 53 -24.37 8.25 -1.78
C GLU A 53 -23.05 7.76 -2.40
N ASP A 54 -23.12 6.99 -3.50
CA ASP A 54 -21.94 6.60 -4.28
C ASP A 54 -21.52 7.76 -5.18
N PHE A 55 -20.78 8.72 -4.61
CA PHE A 55 -20.38 9.95 -5.29
C PHE A 55 -19.47 9.72 -6.50
N ASP A 56 -18.74 8.60 -6.57
CA ASP A 56 -17.88 8.30 -7.72
C ASP A 56 -18.70 7.76 -8.89
N LYS A 57 -19.61 6.81 -8.65
CA LYS A 57 -20.56 6.37 -9.68
C LYS A 57 -21.52 7.48 -10.09
N GLY A 58 -22.00 8.27 -9.13
CA GLY A 58 -22.85 9.43 -9.38
C GLY A 58 -22.16 10.47 -10.26
N HIS A 59 -20.87 10.72 -10.05
CA HIS A 59 -20.10 11.63 -10.90
C HIS A 59 -19.98 11.12 -12.34
N GLN A 60 -19.69 9.84 -12.52
CA GLN A 60 -19.63 9.22 -13.85
C GLN A 60 -20.98 9.27 -14.57
N ALA A 61 -22.08 8.98 -13.85
CA ALA A 61 -23.42 9.08 -14.39
C ALA A 61 -23.76 10.52 -14.80
N MET A 62 -23.52 11.51 -13.94
CA MET A 62 -23.73 12.93 -14.24
C MET A 62 -22.89 13.42 -15.43
N GLN A 63 -21.66 12.92 -15.61
CA GLN A 63 -20.84 13.21 -16.80
C GLN A 63 -21.48 12.63 -18.08
N LYS A 64 -21.90 11.37 -18.04
CA LYS A 64 -22.59 10.73 -19.18
C LYS A 64 -23.86 11.50 -19.57
N LEU A 65 -24.68 11.87 -18.60
CA LEU A 65 -25.89 12.68 -18.83
C LEU A 65 -25.57 14.04 -19.46
N MET A 66 -24.50 14.71 -19.01
CA MET A 66 -24.06 15.97 -19.59
C MET A 66 -23.57 15.81 -21.03
N ASP A 67 -22.88 14.71 -21.34
CA ASP A 67 -22.41 14.43 -22.69
C ASP A 67 -23.56 14.05 -23.64
N GLU A 68 -24.54 13.28 -23.15
CA GLU A 68 -25.78 13.01 -23.87
C GLU A 68 -26.61 14.28 -24.11
N TRP A 69 -26.69 15.16 -23.10
CA TRP A 69 -27.36 16.45 -23.21
C TRP A 69 -26.78 17.31 -24.35
N LYS A 70 -25.44 17.35 -24.47
CA LYS A 70 -24.74 18.08 -25.53
C LYS A 70 -24.96 17.48 -26.92
N LYS A 71 -25.14 16.15 -27.02
CA LYS A 71 -25.40 15.46 -28.29
C LYS A 71 -26.82 15.68 -28.80
N ILE A 72 -27.78 15.92 -27.91
CA ILE A 72 -29.16 16.20 -28.31
C ILE A 72 -29.25 17.59 -28.94
N GLY A 73 -29.79 17.63 -30.15
CA GLY A 73 -29.97 18.83 -30.95
C GLY A 73 -30.87 19.92 -30.34
N PRO A 74 -31.18 20.96 -31.13
CA PRO A 74 -31.98 22.08 -30.66
C PRO A 74 -33.38 21.64 -30.24
N VAL A 75 -33.95 22.42 -29.32
CA VAL A 75 -35.35 22.34 -28.90
C VAL A 75 -35.96 23.73 -29.03
N GLN A 76 -37.29 23.81 -29.05
CA GLN A 76 -38.03 25.08 -29.05
C GLN A 76 -37.42 26.08 -28.07
N ARG A 77 -37.04 27.27 -28.57
CA ARG A 77 -36.33 28.29 -27.78
C ARG A 77 -36.99 28.61 -26.44
N LYS A 78 -38.33 28.67 -26.42
CA LYS A 78 -39.12 28.93 -25.20
C LYS A 78 -38.93 27.86 -24.11
N LYS A 79 -38.71 26.59 -24.50
CA LYS A 79 -38.56 25.45 -23.59
C LYS A 79 -37.10 25.22 -23.17
N SER A 80 -36.15 25.52 -24.07
CA SER A 80 -34.71 25.28 -23.88
C SER A 80 -34.16 25.80 -22.56
N THR A 81 -34.42 27.07 -22.24
CA THR A 81 -33.92 27.68 -20.99
C THR A 81 -34.51 27.02 -19.74
N LYS A 82 -35.78 26.62 -19.79
CA LYS A 82 -36.48 26.02 -18.64
C LYS A 82 -35.91 24.62 -18.34
N ILE A 83 -35.70 23.80 -19.36
CA ILE A 83 -35.14 22.46 -19.17
C ILE A 83 -33.67 22.51 -18.76
N TRP A 84 -32.88 23.44 -19.34
CA TRP A 84 -31.49 23.62 -18.94
C TRP A 84 -31.35 24.01 -17.47
N LYS A 85 -32.19 24.94 -16.99
CA LYS A 85 -32.22 25.31 -15.57
C LYS A 85 -32.52 24.11 -14.67
N LYS A 86 -33.48 23.25 -15.05
CA LYS A 86 -33.82 22.04 -14.28
C LYS A 86 -32.67 21.02 -14.27
N PHE A 87 -32.08 20.77 -15.43
CA PHE A 87 -30.94 19.85 -15.55
C PHE A 87 -29.76 20.32 -14.72
N LYS A 88 -29.40 21.61 -14.85
CA LYS A 88 -28.32 22.22 -14.09
C LYS A 88 -28.60 22.18 -12.58
N ALA A 89 -29.82 22.47 -12.15
CA ALA A 89 -30.17 22.40 -10.73
C ALA A 89 -29.94 21.00 -10.13
N ALA A 90 -30.31 19.93 -10.83
CA ALA A 90 -30.06 18.56 -10.37
C ALA A 90 -28.55 18.25 -10.29
N MET A 91 -27.76 18.73 -11.26
CA MET A 91 -26.30 18.60 -11.21
C MET A 91 -25.69 19.40 -10.06
N ASP A 92 -26.13 20.65 -9.85
CA ASP A 92 -25.62 21.54 -8.80
C ASP A 92 -25.86 20.92 -7.42
N VAL A 93 -27.06 20.36 -7.16
CA VAL A 93 -27.40 19.64 -5.91
C VAL A 93 -26.44 18.47 -5.66
N PHE A 94 -26.18 17.63 -6.67
CA PHE A 94 -25.24 16.52 -6.54
C PHE A 94 -23.81 16.99 -6.24
N TYR A 95 -23.32 18.00 -6.96
CA TYR A 95 -21.95 18.49 -6.79
C TYR A 95 -21.75 19.24 -5.48
N GLU A 96 -22.77 19.94 -4.96
CA GLU A 96 -22.75 20.53 -3.62
C GLU A 96 -22.62 19.44 -2.55
N ARG A 97 -23.49 18.42 -2.59
CA ARG A 97 -23.42 17.27 -1.66
C ARG A 97 -22.08 16.55 -1.73
N ARG A 98 -21.59 16.29 -2.95
CA ARG A 98 -20.28 15.68 -3.17
C ARG A 98 -19.17 16.54 -2.57
N ARG A 99 -19.21 17.86 -2.82
CA ARG A 99 -18.22 18.79 -2.27
C ARG A 99 -18.21 18.73 -0.75
N ASP A 100 -19.38 18.76 -0.12
CA ASP A 100 -19.51 18.79 1.33
C ASP A 100 -19.05 17.46 1.95
N HIS A 101 -19.44 16.31 1.37
CA HIS A 101 -18.93 15.00 1.79
C HIS A 101 -17.39 14.90 1.75
N PHE A 102 -16.77 15.40 0.68
CA PHE A 102 -15.31 15.40 0.58
C PHE A 102 -14.64 16.55 1.33
N LYS A 103 -15.38 17.59 1.76
CA LYS A 103 -14.84 18.69 2.56
C LYS A 103 -14.56 18.23 3.98
N ASP A 104 -15.51 17.53 4.59
CA ASP A 104 -15.37 17.01 5.96
C ASP A 104 -14.21 16.01 6.03
N ARG A 105 -14.16 15.07 5.06
CA ARG A 105 -13.04 14.13 4.92
C ARG A 105 -11.68 14.84 4.74
N ARG A 106 -11.61 15.91 3.95
CA ARG A 106 -10.36 16.68 3.79
C ARG A 106 -9.97 17.42 5.06
N GLY A 107 -10.93 17.87 5.86
CA GLY A 107 -10.70 18.47 7.18
C GLY A 107 -10.08 17.46 8.14
N GLU A 108 -10.75 16.31 8.30
CA GLU A 108 -10.27 15.20 9.13
C GLU A 108 -8.89 14.69 8.68
N GLU A 109 -8.68 14.49 7.37
CA GLU A 109 -7.39 14.06 6.84
C GLU A 109 -6.27 15.08 7.13
N LYS A 110 -6.57 16.37 7.10
CA LYS A 110 -5.60 17.43 7.45
C LYS A 110 -5.25 17.40 8.93
N GLU A 111 -6.25 17.28 9.81
CA GLU A 111 -6.03 17.19 11.27
C GLU A 111 -5.21 15.93 11.60
N ASN A 112 -5.55 14.80 10.99
CA ASN A 112 -4.79 13.54 11.11
C ASN A 112 -3.36 13.70 10.60
N LEU A 113 -3.14 14.45 9.51
CA LEU A 113 -1.81 14.74 8.99
C LEU A 113 -0.98 15.56 9.99
N GLU A 114 -1.58 16.54 10.66
CA GLU A 114 -0.90 17.31 11.71
C GLU A 114 -0.56 16.45 12.93
N LYS A 115 -1.51 15.63 13.41
CA LYS A 115 -1.25 14.66 14.49
C LYS A 115 -0.08 13.73 14.15
N LYS A 116 -0.06 13.16 12.94
CA LYS A 116 1.03 12.28 12.49
C LYS A 116 2.36 13.00 12.33
N LYS A 117 2.37 14.27 11.92
CA LYS A 117 3.61 15.08 11.88
C LYS A 117 4.16 15.33 13.29
N ASN A 118 3.30 15.69 14.24
CA ASN A 118 3.72 15.89 15.64
C ASN A 118 4.32 14.61 16.22
N ILE A 119 3.72 13.45 15.93
CA ILE A 119 4.27 12.15 16.33
C ILE A 119 5.63 11.87 15.67
N LEU A 120 5.77 12.19 14.37
CA LEU A 120 7.05 12.06 13.68
C LEU A 120 8.15 12.92 14.30
N ASP A 121 7.82 14.13 14.74
CA ASP A 121 8.80 15.03 15.34
C ASP A 121 9.23 14.51 16.72
N LYS A 122 8.30 14.03 17.56
CA LYS A 122 8.63 13.31 18.80
C LYS A 122 9.49 12.06 18.53
N LEU A 123 9.17 11.26 17.51
CA LEU A 123 9.98 10.08 17.14
C LEU A 123 11.39 10.48 16.69
N LYS A 124 11.59 11.64 16.06
CA LYS A 124 12.93 12.11 15.70
C LYS A 124 13.75 12.52 16.91
N GLU A 125 13.13 13.13 17.91
CA GLU A 125 13.80 13.49 19.18
C GLU A 125 14.29 12.23 19.91
N LEU A 126 13.53 11.14 19.84
CA LEU A 126 13.91 9.85 20.44
C LEU A 126 15.13 9.19 19.78
N LYS A 127 15.51 9.58 18.56
CA LYS A 127 16.71 9.04 17.89
C LYS A 127 17.98 9.30 18.70
N THR A 128 18.04 10.44 19.38
CA THR A 128 19.21 10.92 20.12
C THR A 128 19.09 10.73 21.64
N HIS A 129 18.00 10.13 22.11
CA HIS A 129 17.73 9.97 23.55
C HIS A 129 18.81 9.16 24.27
N GLU A 130 19.34 9.59 25.41
CA GLU A 130 20.53 8.95 26.02
C GLU A 130 20.35 7.44 26.30
N ASP A 131 19.15 7.04 26.74
CA ASP A 131 18.79 5.64 27.03
C ASP A 131 18.02 4.99 25.85
N PRO A 132 18.59 3.99 25.14
CA PRO A 132 17.94 3.30 24.04
C PRO A 132 16.71 2.47 24.46
N VAL A 133 16.65 1.97 25.70
CA VAL A 133 15.53 1.14 26.19
C VAL A 133 14.29 2.02 26.34
N LYS A 134 14.43 3.15 27.04
CA LYS A 134 13.36 4.15 27.19
C LYS A 134 12.91 4.72 25.85
N ALA A 135 13.85 4.95 24.93
CA ALA A 135 13.52 5.41 23.59
C ALA A 135 12.58 4.45 22.85
N VAL A 136 12.75 3.13 23.01
CA VAL A 136 11.86 2.12 22.41
C VAL A 136 10.50 2.07 23.11
N GLU A 137 10.44 2.23 24.43
CA GLU A 137 9.17 2.27 25.17
C GLU A 137 8.31 3.47 24.77
N GLU A 138 8.91 4.66 24.69
CA GLU A 138 8.23 5.87 24.23
C GLU A 138 7.86 5.77 22.75
N ALA A 139 8.75 5.21 21.92
CA ALA A 139 8.44 4.95 20.52
C ALA A 139 7.20 4.05 20.39
N LYS A 140 7.06 2.98 21.18
CA LYS A 140 5.87 2.10 21.13
C LYS A 140 4.56 2.85 21.40
N LYS A 141 4.54 3.74 22.40
CA LYS A 141 3.36 4.59 22.68
C LYS A 141 3.01 5.48 21.48
N LEU A 142 4.02 6.12 20.90
CA LEU A 142 3.87 6.95 19.70
C LEU A 142 3.42 6.14 18.47
N GLN A 143 3.83 4.89 18.34
CA GLN A 143 3.36 4.00 17.26
C GLN A 143 1.88 3.67 17.39
N GLU A 144 1.38 3.46 18.61
CA GLU A 144 -0.06 3.27 18.85
C GLU A 144 -0.85 4.54 18.52
N GLU A 145 -0.39 5.70 18.99
CA GLU A 145 -0.98 7.00 18.63
C GLU A 145 -0.99 7.21 17.11
N PHE A 146 0.09 6.83 16.41
CA PHE A 146 0.20 6.99 14.96
C PHE A 146 -0.76 6.08 14.17
N LYS A 147 -1.02 4.87 14.70
CA LYS A 147 -2.03 3.94 14.17
C LYS A 147 -3.45 4.48 14.40
N ASN A 148 -3.70 5.05 15.58
CA ASN A 148 -5.00 5.58 15.96
C ASN A 148 -5.33 6.94 15.30
N ALA A 149 -4.32 7.70 14.85
CA ALA A 149 -4.47 9.01 14.20
C ALA A 149 -5.10 8.97 12.77
N GLY A 150 -5.82 7.92 12.40
CA GLY A 150 -6.65 7.87 11.19
C GLY A 150 -5.90 7.97 9.85
N TYR A 151 -6.63 8.31 8.79
CA TYR A 151 -6.09 8.45 7.42
C TYR A 151 -5.58 9.86 7.16
N VAL A 152 -4.57 9.96 6.30
CA VAL A 152 -3.96 11.24 5.84
C VAL A 152 -4.17 11.40 4.34
N PRO A 153 -4.02 12.62 3.78
CA PRO A 153 -4.20 12.85 2.35
C PRO A 153 -3.28 11.94 1.54
N ILE A 154 -3.82 11.35 0.46
CA ILE A 154 -3.11 10.36 -0.38
C ILE A 154 -1.74 10.87 -0.84
N LYS A 155 -1.65 12.17 -1.18
CA LYS A 155 -0.40 12.83 -1.59
C LYS A 155 0.70 12.79 -0.52
N SER A 156 0.33 12.82 0.76
CA SER A 156 1.26 12.86 1.89
C SER A 156 1.45 11.49 2.55
N LYS A 157 0.55 10.52 2.31
CA LYS A 157 0.58 9.17 2.89
C LYS A 157 1.94 8.50 2.78
N ASN A 158 2.48 8.40 1.57
CA ASN A 158 3.76 7.71 1.33
C ASN A 158 4.94 8.44 1.99
N LYS A 159 4.94 9.78 1.97
CA LYS A 159 5.98 10.59 2.61
C LYS A 159 6.00 10.40 4.12
N ILE A 160 4.84 10.50 4.76
CA ILE A 160 4.68 10.34 6.21
C ILE A 160 5.07 8.92 6.63
N TRP A 161 4.65 7.90 5.87
CA TRP A 161 5.00 6.52 6.15
C TRP A 161 6.50 6.23 6.02
N LYS A 162 7.15 6.79 4.99
CA LYS A 162 8.60 6.69 4.81
C LYS A 162 9.35 7.31 5.98
N GLN A 163 9.00 8.55 6.35
CA GLN A 163 9.61 9.25 7.49
C GLN A 163 9.37 8.52 8.82
N TYR A 164 8.20 7.92 9.00
CA TYR A 164 7.87 7.13 10.18
C TYR A 164 8.76 5.90 10.29
N ARG A 165 8.89 5.12 9.19
CA ARG A 165 9.79 3.97 9.17
C ARG A 165 11.23 4.35 9.44
N GLU A 166 11.75 5.35 8.72
CA GLU A 166 13.11 5.85 8.94
C GLU A 166 13.34 6.37 10.36
N ALA A 167 12.28 6.85 11.03
CA ALA A 167 12.38 7.25 12.43
C ALA A 167 12.46 6.03 13.37
N CYS A 168 11.54 5.08 13.21
CA CYS A 168 11.54 3.86 13.99
C CYS A 168 12.79 3.01 13.76
N ASP A 169 13.23 2.84 12.52
CA ASP A 169 14.39 2.02 12.15
C ASP A 169 15.64 2.49 12.89
N VAL A 170 15.90 3.80 12.92
CA VAL A 170 17.05 4.36 13.67
C VAL A 170 16.95 4.07 15.18
N ILE A 171 15.76 4.21 15.77
CA ILE A 171 15.55 3.93 17.21
C ILE A 171 15.82 2.45 17.50
N TYR A 172 15.26 1.55 16.69
CA TYR A 172 15.43 0.11 16.87
C TYR A 172 16.84 -0.37 16.53
N GLU A 173 17.51 0.22 15.55
CA GLU A 173 18.91 -0.06 15.24
C GLU A 173 19.82 0.35 16.40
N ARG A 174 19.62 1.55 16.96
CA ARG A 174 20.36 2.01 18.14
C ARG A 174 20.11 1.11 19.35
N PHE A 175 18.88 0.67 19.53
CA PHE A 175 18.52 -0.30 20.56
C PHE A 175 19.12 -1.71 20.33
N ARG A 176 19.22 -2.17 19.08
CA ARG A 176 19.93 -3.43 18.76
C ARG A 176 21.44 -3.27 18.98
N ALA A 177 21.99 -2.12 18.63
CA ALA A 177 23.40 -1.80 18.79
C ALA A 177 23.82 -1.66 20.27
N SER A 178 22.91 -1.27 21.17
CA SER A 178 23.16 -1.34 22.62
C SER A 178 23.30 -2.76 23.16
N GLY A 179 23.06 -3.79 22.33
CA GLY A 179 23.21 -5.19 22.68
C GLY A 179 22.08 -5.75 23.55
N SER A 180 21.06 -4.94 23.83
CA SER A 180 19.81 -5.32 24.44
C SER A 180 18.92 -5.97 23.38
N ASP A 181 18.96 -7.30 23.25
CA ASP A 181 17.90 -8.02 22.55
C ASP A 181 16.66 -8.00 23.45
N LEU A 182 15.83 -6.95 23.43
CA LEU A 182 14.66 -6.84 24.34
C LEU A 182 13.83 -8.12 24.42
N GLY A 183 13.73 -8.85 23.29
CA GLY A 183 13.04 -10.14 23.22
C GLY A 183 13.76 -11.21 24.03
N MET A 184 15.06 -11.38 23.81
CA MET A 184 15.88 -12.36 24.51
C MET A 184 16.11 -11.97 25.98
N GLU A 185 16.18 -10.68 26.29
CA GLU A 185 16.34 -10.14 27.63
C GLU A 185 15.06 -10.29 28.46
N ARG A 186 13.89 -10.11 27.83
CA ARG A 186 12.59 -10.41 28.44
C ARG A 186 12.37 -11.91 28.61
N GLU A 187 12.78 -12.71 27.65
CA GLU A 187 12.75 -14.18 27.71
C GLU A 187 13.65 -14.68 28.86
N LEU A 188 14.89 -14.18 28.94
CA LEU A 188 15.83 -14.51 30.02
C LEU A 188 15.33 -14.01 31.39
N ALA A 189 14.65 -12.86 31.45
CA ALA A 189 14.00 -12.40 32.66
C ALA A 189 12.84 -13.31 33.09
N SER A 190 12.08 -13.87 32.14
CA SER A 190 11.05 -14.88 32.46
C SER A 190 11.63 -16.26 32.82
N GLU A 191 12.84 -16.56 32.37
CA GLU A 191 13.62 -17.76 32.71
C GLU A 191 14.39 -17.62 34.03
N GLY A 192 14.22 -16.52 34.79
CA GLY A 192 14.86 -16.32 36.10
C GLY A 192 16.32 -15.85 36.06
N VAL A 193 16.89 -15.58 34.89
CA VAL A 193 18.31 -15.20 34.78
C VAL A 193 18.57 -13.81 35.36
N GLU A 194 19.59 -13.70 36.21
CA GLU A 194 19.97 -12.43 36.86
C GLU A 194 20.32 -11.33 35.84
N PRO A 195 19.95 -10.06 36.11
CA PRO A 195 20.26 -8.93 35.22
C PRO A 195 21.74 -8.81 34.85
N ALA A 196 22.65 -9.13 35.76
CA ALA A 196 24.10 -9.06 35.54
C ALA A 196 24.58 -10.10 34.49
N ASP A 197 23.94 -11.26 34.43
CA ASP A 197 24.37 -12.39 33.60
C ASP A 197 23.65 -12.45 32.25
N ARG A 198 22.49 -11.81 32.09
CA ARG A 198 21.71 -11.78 30.83
C ARG A 198 22.56 -11.44 29.61
N LYS A 199 23.38 -10.40 29.70
CA LYS A 199 24.25 -9.97 28.57
C LYS A 199 25.26 -11.05 28.18
N LYS A 200 25.80 -11.77 29.16
CA LYS A 200 26.75 -12.88 28.96
C LYS A 200 26.04 -14.09 28.36
N VAL A 201 24.84 -14.40 28.83
CA VAL A 201 23.97 -15.48 28.29
C VAL A 201 23.58 -15.21 26.84
N ILE A 202 23.18 -13.98 26.49
CA ILE A 202 22.85 -13.60 25.10
C ILE A 202 24.04 -13.81 24.18
N LYS A 203 25.25 -13.39 24.60
CA LYS A 203 26.48 -13.56 23.81
C LYS A 203 26.80 -15.04 23.58
N LEU A 204 26.71 -15.86 24.62
CA LEU A 204 26.93 -17.30 24.54
C LEU A 204 25.89 -18.02 23.67
N ARG A 205 24.59 -17.64 23.75
CA ARG A 205 23.54 -18.18 22.87
C ARG A 205 23.79 -17.86 21.39
N LYS A 206 24.25 -16.64 21.08
CA LYS A 206 24.64 -16.25 19.71
C LYS A 206 25.84 -17.07 19.20
N GLU A 207 26.91 -17.15 20.00
CA GLU A 207 28.09 -17.94 19.67
C GLU A 207 27.73 -19.42 19.45
N LYS A 208 26.86 -19.99 20.29
CA LYS A 208 26.31 -21.35 20.14
C LYS A 208 25.61 -21.54 18.80
N SER A 209 24.75 -20.60 18.41
CA SER A 209 24.04 -20.64 17.12
C SER A 209 25.00 -20.61 15.93
N ASP A 210 26.02 -19.76 15.98
CA ASP A 210 26.98 -19.63 14.88
C ASP A 210 27.86 -20.88 14.75
N ILE A 211 28.35 -21.43 15.87
CA ILE A 211 29.08 -22.71 15.86
C ILE A 211 28.20 -23.84 15.32
N LYS A 212 26.90 -23.87 15.65
CA LYS A 212 25.98 -24.91 15.13
C LYS A 212 25.85 -24.83 13.61
N LYS A 213 25.79 -23.63 13.04
CA LYS A 213 25.78 -23.42 11.58
C LYS A 213 27.09 -23.87 10.94
N ASP A 214 28.23 -23.55 11.56
CA ASP A 214 29.55 -23.97 11.08
C ASP A 214 29.70 -25.50 11.10
N VAL A 215 29.28 -26.16 12.19
CA VAL A 215 29.30 -27.62 12.32
C VAL A 215 28.47 -28.26 11.21
N SER A 216 27.24 -27.79 10.98
CA SER A 216 26.39 -28.32 9.91
C SER A 216 27.01 -28.18 8.51
N LYS A 217 27.70 -27.06 8.23
CA LYS A 217 28.43 -26.87 6.96
C LYS A 217 29.60 -27.83 6.84
N LEU A 218 30.45 -27.92 7.86
CA LEU A 218 31.61 -28.81 7.87
C LEU A 218 31.18 -30.28 7.77
N GLU A 219 30.09 -30.69 8.42
CA GLU A 219 29.52 -32.04 8.28
C GLU A 219 29.09 -32.31 6.83
N SER A 220 28.44 -31.33 6.17
CA SER A 220 28.08 -31.48 4.76
C SER A 220 29.30 -31.55 3.83
N GLU A 221 30.35 -30.75 4.09
CA GLU A 221 31.61 -30.80 3.34
C GLU A 221 32.32 -32.16 3.52
N SER A 222 32.34 -32.69 4.75
CA SER A 222 32.91 -34.01 5.05
C SER A 222 32.21 -35.11 4.25
N ILE A 223 30.87 -35.11 4.24
CA ILE A 223 30.07 -36.09 3.48
C ILE A 223 30.39 -35.98 1.99
N GLN A 224 30.47 -34.77 1.44
CA GLN A 224 30.81 -34.56 0.02
C GLN A 224 32.21 -35.08 -0.31
N TYR A 225 33.20 -34.91 0.57
CA TYR A 225 34.53 -35.45 0.37
C TYR A 225 34.56 -36.98 0.48
N GLU A 226 33.80 -37.57 1.40
CA GLU A 226 33.65 -39.02 1.52
C GLU A 226 33.01 -39.61 0.26
N GLU A 227 31.91 -39.04 -0.21
CA GLU A 227 31.26 -39.41 -1.47
C GLU A 227 32.24 -39.26 -2.64
N ALA A 228 32.90 -38.11 -2.78
CA ALA A 228 33.91 -37.86 -3.81
C ALA A 228 35.01 -38.94 -3.83
N LYS A 229 35.46 -39.38 -2.65
CA LYS A 229 36.51 -40.41 -2.51
C LYS A 229 36.06 -41.76 -3.06
N THR A 230 34.76 -42.09 -3.01
CA THR A 230 34.22 -43.35 -3.53
C THR A 230 34.34 -43.49 -5.05
N TYR A 231 34.31 -42.37 -5.79
CA TYR A 231 34.37 -42.38 -7.27
C TYR A 231 35.75 -42.74 -7.84
N PHE A 232 36.82 -42.63 -7.04
CA PHE A 232 38.18 -42.91 -7.50
C PHE A 232 38.58 -44.36 -7.26
N LYS A 233 38.97 -45.08 -8.32
CA LYS A 233 39.43 -46.48 -8.23
C LYS A 233 40.88 -46.59 -7.71
N PRO A 234 41.25 -47.70 -7.04
CA PRO A 234 42.59 -47.89 -6.48
C PRO A 234 43.62 -48.18 -7.59
N THR A 235 44.10 -47.11 -8.22
CA THR A 235 45.17 -47.08 -9.23
C THR A 235 46.25 -46.11 -8.77
N ASN A 236 47.46 -46.11 -9.32
CA ASN A 236 48.54 -45.22 -8.84
C ASN A 236 48.14 -43.72 -8.83
N LYS A 237 47.41 -43.24 -9.85
CA LYS A 237 46.84 -41.87 -9.86
C LYS A 237 45.59 -41.74 -8.98
N GLY A 238 44.73 -42.76 -8.93
CA GLY A 238 43.51 -42.75 -8.12
C GLY A 238 43.79 -42.79 -6.61
N ASN A 239 44.86 -43.46 -6.17
CA ASN A 239 45.29 -43.49 -4.78
C ASN A 239 45.73 -42.10 -4.31
N LYS A 240 46.53 -41.38 -5.11
CA LYS A 240 46.92 -39.99 -4.79
C LYS A 240 45.72 -39.08 -4.55
N LEU A 241 44.70 -39.14 -5.40
CA LEU A 241 43.48 -38.33 -5.25
C LEU A 241 42.64 -38.77 -4.04
N ARG A 242 42.61 -40.07 -3.73
CA ARG A 242 41.95 -40.58 -2.51
C ARG A 242 42.68 -40.13 -1.24
N ASP A 243 44.00 -40.05 -1.27
CA ASP A 243 44.83 -39.59 -0.15
C ASP A 243 44.65 -38.08 0.07
N GLU A 244 44.61 -37.28 -1.01
CA GLU A 244 44.29 -35.84 -0.93
C GLU A 244 42.88 -35.58 -0.36
N LEU A 245 41.90 -36.39 -0.76
CA LEU A 245 40.54 -36.31 -0.20
C LEU A 245 40.49 -36.77 1.25
N GLN A 246 41.26 -37.79 1.63
CA GLN A 246 41.38 -38.22 3.02
C GLN A 246 41.99 -37.10 3.89
N GLU A 247 43.05 -36.44 3.44
CA GLU A 247 43.65 -35.32 4.17
C GLU A 247 42.65 -34.17 4.39
N LYS A 248 41.77 -33.90 3.41
CA LYS A 248 40.70 -32.92 3.56
C LYS A 248 39.63 -33.36 4.56
N ILE A 249 39.23 -34.63 4.54
CA ILE A 249 38.29 -35.22 5.52
C ILE A 249 38.88 -35.09 6.93
N ASP A 250 40.16 -35.44 7.10
CA ASP A 250 40.84 -35.37 8.40
C ASP A 250 40.88 -33.92 8.93
N LYS A 251 41.23 -32.94 8.08
CA LYS A 251 41.21 -31.51 8.42
C LYS A 251 39.82 -30.99 8.78
N VAL A 252 38.77 -31.47 8.10
CA VAL A 252 37.39 -31.14 8.45
C VAL A 252 37.02 -31.77 9.80
N GLY A 253 37.46 -33.01 10.06
CA GLY A 253 37.31 -33.70 11.34
C GLY A 253 37.91 -32.93 12.51
N GLU A 254 39.16 -32.47 12.39
CA GLU A 254 39.82 -31.64 13.42
C GLU A 254 39.05 -30.33 13.70
N LYS A 255 38.56 -29.66 12.65
CA LYS A 255 37.72 -28.47 12.79
C LYS A 255 36.38 -28.78 13.46
N LEU A 256 35.76 -29.91 13.14
CA LEU A 256 34.52 -30.35 13.79
C LEU A 256 34.75 -30.63 15.28
N GLU A 257 35.86 -31.28 15.63
CA GLU A 257 36.19 -31.60 17.01
C GLU A 257 36.42 -30.35 17.86
N THR A 258 37.20 -29.39 17.34
CA THR A 258 37.42 -28.10 18.02
C THR A 258 36.13 -27.30 18.20
N LYS A 259 35.26 -27.26 17.19
CA LYS A 259 33.94 -26.60 17.27
C LYS A 259 33.01 -27.31 18.26
N LYS A 260 32.99 -28.65 18.28
CA LYS A 260 32.21 -29.47 19.24
C LYS A 260 32.69 -29.26 20.67
N LYS A 261 34.01 -29.15 20.89
CA LYS A 261 34.57 -28.81 22.20
C LYS A 261 34.16 -27.40 22.65
N ARG A 262 34.23 -26.41 21.77
CA ARG A 262 33.74 -25.06 22.10
C ARG A 262 32.25 -25.03 22.41
N MET A 263 31.45 -25.82 21.69
CA MET A 263 30.02 -26.00 21.94
C MET A 263 29.74 -26.57 23.34
N SER A 264 30.51 -27.56 23.79
CA SER A 264 30.34 -28.14 25.13
C SER A 264 30.75 -27.18 26.24
N GLU A 265 31.82 -26.39 26.05
CA GLU A 265 32.21 -25.31 26.96
C GLU A 265 31.11 -24.24 27.10
N ILE A 266 30.51 -23.82 25.98
CA ILE A 266 29.40 -22.85 25.99
C ILE A 266 28.18 -23.43 26.70
N ASN A 267 27.85 -24.70 26.49
CA ASN A 267 26.73 -25.35 27.19
C ASN A 267 26.95 -25.39 28.70
N ARG A 268 28.19 -25.68 29.15
CA ARG A 268 28.53 -25.64 30.57
C ARG A 268 28.38 -24.23 31.15
N ALA A 269 28.95 -23.22 30.48
CA ALA A 269 28.84 -21.83 30.92
C ALA A 269 27.39 -21.32 30.94
N LEU A 270 26.56 -21.73 29.98
CA LEU A 270 25.13 -21.41 29.97
C LEU A 270 24.38 -22.07 31.13
N LYS A 271 24.74 -23.31 31.49
CA LYS A 271 24.14 -24.01 32.63
C LYS A 271 24.47 -23.29 33.93
N GLU A 272 25.73 -22.93 34.16
CA GLU A 272 26.19 -22.21 35.35
C GLU A 272 25.48 -20.84 35.51
N LEU A 273 25.31 -20.09 34.42
CA LEU A 273 24.64 -18.79 34.42
C LEU A 273 23.11 -18.87 34.53
N MET A 274 22.53 -20.06 34.40
CA MET A 274 21.08 -20.29 34.46
C MET A 274 20.67 -21.15 35.66
N SER A 275 21.61 -21.68 36.45
CA SER A 275 21.33 -22.57 37.59
C SER A 275 21.49 -21.91 38.96
N SER A 276 21.41 -20.58 39.04
CA SER A 276 21.55 -19.84 40.30
C SER A 276 20.32 -19.94 41.24
N ASP A 277 19.39 -20.85 40.97
CA ASP A 277 18.13 -21.03 41.73
C ASP A 277 17.98 -22.44 42.38
N GLU A 278 19.03 -23.27 42.45
CA GLU A 278 18.96 -24.60 43.11
C GLU A 278 19.69 -24.70 44.47
N GLU A 279 20.24 -23.61 44.99
CA GLU A 279 20.85 -23.58 46.33
C GLU A 279 20.25 -22.48 47.21
N GLU A 280 18.97 -22.62 47.60
CA GLU A 280 18.43 -22.10 48.87
C GLU A 280 17.22 -22.94 49.36
#